data_AF-A0A925SSK2-F1
#
_entry.id   AF-A0A925SSK2-F1
#
_cell.length_a   1.000
_cell.length_b   1.000
_cell.length_c   1.000
_cell.angle_alpha   90.00
_cell.angle_beta   90.00
_cell.angle_gamma   90.00
#
_symmetry.space_group_name_H-M   'P 1'
#
loop_
_entity.id
_entity.type
_entity.pdbx_description
1 polymer ?
#
loop_
_entity_poly.entity_id
_entity_poly.type
_entity_poly.pdbx_seq_one_letter_code
_entity_poly.pdbx_strand_id
1 'polypeptide(L)'
;FDIKSSPNLKVLNYLDIAAKEQAIPIEELDPGLLACLRAKDDCRAYVFEPEKIYTNRVGNFWLDIMNFRRKTHQTGWRFKALVVLVNHHVAYKLSSGEPQIDQLQDQINPLGPFQFPVNELNRLLHF
;
A
#
# COMPACT_ATOMS: atom_id res chain seq x y z
N PHE A 1 -19.20 1.54 -14.26
CA PHE A 1 -17.95 1.70 -13.49
C PHE A 1 -16.82 1.19 -14.37
N ASP A 2 -15.86 2.04 -14.75
CA ASP A 2 -14.71 1.63 -15.55
C ASP A 2 -13.52 1.34 -14.63
N ILE A 3 -13.07 0.08 -14.66
CA ILE A 3 -11.98 -0.43 -13.85
C ILE A 3 -10.66 0.21 -14.30
N LYS A 4 -10.48 0.49 -15.59
CA LYS A 4 -9.21 0.99 -16.14
C LYS A 4 -8.97 2.46 -15.83
N SER A 5 -10.02 3.23 -15.64
CA SER A 5 -9.94 4.66 -15.34
C SER A 5 -9.96 4.98 -13.84
N SER A 6 -10.21 3.99 -12.99
CA SER A 6 -10.37 4.19 -11.55
C SER A 6 -9.01 4.26 -10.86
N PRO A 7 -8.62 5.41 -10.27
CA PRO A 7 -7.37 5.51 -9.52
C PRO A 7 -7.43 4.67 -8.25
N ASN A 8 -6.26 4.22 -7.77
CA ASN A 8 -6.12 3.45 -6.53
C ASN A 8 -6.94 2.15 -6.47
N LEU A 9 -7.20 1.56 -7.65
CA LEU A 9 -7.86 0.26 -7.81
C LEU A 9 -6.83 -0.78 -8.23
N LYS A 10 -6.78 -1.90 -7.52
CA LYS A 10 -6.01 -3.09 -7.92
C LYS A 10 -6.97 -4.22 -8.25
N VAL A 11 -6.73 -4.89 -9.37
CA VAL A 11 -7.46 -6.10 -9.76
C VAL A 11 -6.60 -7.30 -9.40
N LEU A 12 -7.18 -8.25 -8.68
CA LEU A 12 -6.52 -9.47 -8.23
C LEU A 12 -7.20 -10.69 -8.86
N ASN A 13 -6.40 -11.68 -9.22
CA ASN A 13 -6.86 -13.00 -9.64
C ASN A 13 -6.84 -14.00 -8.46
N TYR A 14 -7.22 -15.25 -8.73
CA TYR A 14 -7.27 -16.29 -7.70
C TYR A 14 -5.88 -16.63 -7.10
N LEU A 15 -4.79 -16.53 -7.87
CA LEU A 15 -3.43 -16.76 -7.38
C LEU A 15 -2.99 -15.65 -6.42
N ASP A 16 -3.34 -14.40 -6.72
CA ASP A 16 -3.05 -13.28 -5.83
C ASP A 16 -3.75 -13.42 -4.47
N ILE A 17 -4.99 -13.93 -4.47
CA ILE A 17 -5.73 -14.23 -3.24
C ILE A 17 -5.08 -15.40 -2.51
N ALA A 18 -4.75 -16.49 -3.22
CA ALA A 18 -4.10 -17.66 -2.63
C ALA A 18 -2.78 -17.28 -1.93
N ALA A 19 -1.97 -16.45 -2.57
CA ALA A 19 -0.71 -15.96 -2.00
C ALA A 19 -0.92 -15.07 -0.76
N LYS A 20 -1.98 -14.27 -0.72
CA LYS A 20 -2.30 -13.42 0.44
C LYS A 20 -2.77 -14.21 1.64
N GLU A 21 -3.60 -15.23 1.41
CA GLU A 21 -4.22 -16.02 2.46
C GLU A 21 -3.45 -17.31 2.76
N GLN A 22 -2.25 -17.48 2.22
CA GLN A 22 -1.44 -18.71 2.35
C GLN A 22 -1.12 -19.14 3.79
N ALA A 23 -1.20 -18.19 4.74
CA ALA A 23 -0.94 -18.44 6.16
C ALA A 23 -2.17 -18.99 6.91
N ILE A 24 -3.35 -18.94 6.29
CA ILE A 24 -4.61 -19.40 6.88
C ILE A 24 -4.90 -20.82 6.38
N PRO A 25 -5.14 -21.79 7.28
CA PRO A 25 -5.58 -23.13 6.88
C PRO A 25 -6.87 -23.07 6.04
N ILE A 26 -7.01 -23.96 5.06
CA ILE A 26 -8.17 -24.00 4.16
C ILE A 26 -9.49 -24.18 4.92
N GLU A 27 -9.46 -24.89 6.05
CA GLU A 27 -10.61 -25.17 6.91
C GLU A 27 -11.12 -23.93 7.66
N GLU A 28 -10.24 -22.95 7.89
CA GLU A 28 -10.56 -21.69 8.57
C GLU A 28 -10.84 -20.55 7.58
N LEU A 29 -10.60 -20.78 6.30
CA LEU A 29 -10.78 -19.77 5.26
C LEU A 29 -12.26 -19.46 5.04
N ASP A 30 -12.59 -18.18 4.85
CA ASP A 30 -13.96 -17.75 4.58
C ASP A 30 -14.55 -18.49 3.35
N PRO A 31 -15.81 -18.96 3.42
CA PRO A 31 -16.44 -19.70 2.32
C PRO A 31 -16.42 -18.96 0.97
N GLY A 32 -16.50 -17.62 0.97
CA GLY A 32 -16.45 -16.80 -0.23
C GLY A 32 -15.06 -16.74 -0.87
N LEU A 33 -14.01 -16.69 -0.04
CA LEU A 33 -12.61 -16.81 -0.50
C LEU A 33 -12.34 -18.21 -1.04
N LEU A 34 -12.82 -19.25 -0.34
CA LEU A 34 -12.70 -20.62 -0.78
C LEU A 34 -13.44 -20.88 -2.11
N ALA A 35 -14.63 -20.30 -2.29
CA ALA A 35 -15.37 -20.35 -3.55
C ALA A 35 -14.58 -19.70 -4.70
N CYS A 36 -13.93 -18.56 -4.44
CA CYS A 36 -13.06 -17.92 -5.40
C CYS A 36 -11.88 -18.80 -5.82
N LEU A 37 -11.16 -19.38 -4.86
CA LEU A 37 -10.02 -20.25 -5.16
C LEU A 37 -10.41 -21.47 -6.00
N ARG A 38 -11.61 -22.00 -5.78
CA ARG A 38 -12.16 -23.12 -6.59
C ARG A 38 -12.58 -22.69 -7.99
N ALA A 39 -13.11 -21.47 -8.15
CA ALA A 39 -13.61 -20.95 -9.41
C ALA A 39 -12.50 -20.55 -10.41
N LYS A 40 -11.25 -20.39 -9.95
CA LYS A 40 -10.07 -20.08 -10.79
C LYS A 40 -10.30 -18.84 -11.67
N ASP A 41 -10.43 -19.01 -12.98
CA ASP A 41 -10.57 -17.92 -13.96
C ASP A 41 -11.86 -17.11 -13.79
N ASP A 42 -12.88 -17.70 -13.16
CA ASP A 42 -14.14 -17.04 -12.85
C ASP A 42 -14.10 -16.25 -11.52
N CYS A 43 -12.97 -16.28 -10.81
CA CYS A 43 -12.75 -15.42 -9.66
C CYS A 43 -12.08 -14.10 -10.07
N ARG A 44 -12.67 -13.00 -9.61
CA ARG A 44 -12.07 -11.67 -9.70
C ARG A 44 -12.17 -10.96 -8.37
N ALA A 45 -11.10 -10.32 -7.94
CA ALA A 45 -11.13 -9.44 -6.79
C ALA A 45 -10.70 -8.02 -7.12
N TYR A 46 -11.25 -7.09 -6.36
CA TYR A 46 -10.97 -5.68 -6.46
C TYR A 46 -10.53 -5.17 -5.10
N VAL A 47 -9.37 -4.52 -5.08
CA VAL A 47 -8.86 -3.83 -3.91
C VAL A 47 -8.91 -2.34 -4.15
N PHE A 48 -9.67 -1.64 -3.32
CA PHE A 48 -9.80 -0.19 -3.31
C PHE A 48 -8.94 0.36 -2.18
N GLU A 49 -7.98 1.23 -2.50
CA GLU A 49 -7.09 1.84 -1.50
C GLU A 49 -7.15 3.38 -1.58
N PRO A 50 -8.32 4.01 -1.38
CA PRO A 50 -8.38 5.47 -1.32
C PRO A 50 -7.69 5.98 -0.05
N GLU A 51 -6.85 6.99 -0.23
CA GLU A 51 -6.23 7.70 0.88
C GLU A 51 -6.18 9.20 0.61
N LYS A 52 -6.15 9.96 1.69
CA LYS A 52 -5.93 11.40 1.63
C LYS A 52 -4.97 11.77 2.76
N ILE A 53 -3.73 12.05 2.39
CA ILE A 53 -2.66 12.38 3.32
C ILE A 53 -2.15 13.79 3.01
N TYR A 54 -2.12 14.63 4.03
CA TYR A 54 -1.50 15.95 4.03
C TYR A 54 -0.18 15.87 4.74
N THR A 55 0.85 16.48 4.15
CA THR A 55 2.21 16.46 4.68
C THR A 55 2.71 17.88 4.78
N ASN A 56 2.88 18.37 6.01
CA ASN A 56 3.41 19.69 6.30
C ASN A 56 4.84 19.57 6.83
N ARG A 57 5.77 20.37 6.32
CA ARG A 57 7.11 20.46 6.91
C ARG A 57 7.05 21.42 8.09
N VAL A 58 7.47 20.96 9.27
CA VAL A 58 7.36 21.73 10.51
C VAL A 58 8.76 21.88 11.09
N GLY A 59 9.44 22.98 10.78
CA GLY A 59 10.84 23.19 11.16
C GLY A 59 11.37 24.58 10.79
N ASN A 60 12.49 24.97 11.42
CA ASN A 60 13.12 26.26 11.19
C ASN A 60 14.00 26.19 9.94
N PHE A 61 13.65 26.97 8.90
CA PHE A 61 14.29 27.00 7.58
C PHE A 61 15.83 27.16 7.63
N TRP A 62 16.37 27.78 8.69
CA TRP A 62 17.79 28.08 8.83
C TRP A 62 18.69 26.87 9.19
N LEU A 63 18.14 25.78 9.75
CA LEU A 63 18.88 24.52 9.95
C LEU A 63 18.75 23.55 8.75
N ASP A 64 17.95 23.92 7.74
CA ASP A 64 17.62 23.10 6.58
C ASP A 64 18.62 23.27 5.42
N ILE A 65 19.51 24.28 5.48
CA ILE A 65 20.53 24.55 4.45
C ILE A 65 21.55 23.39 4.32
N MET A 66 21.72 22.59 5.37
CA MET A 66 22.64 21.45 5.36
C MET A 66 21.91 20.08 5.33
N ASN A 67 20.58 20.07 5.21
CA ASN A 67 19.74 18.86 5.06
C ASN A 67 19.94 17.77 6.15
N PHE A 68 20.47 18.14 7.33
CA PHE A 68 20.82 17.19 8.40
C PHE A 68 19.62 16.68 9.22
N ARG A 69 18.49 17.40 9.23
CA ARG A 69 17.28 16.99 9.98
C ARG A 69 16.02 17.54 9.32
N ARG A 70 15.07 16.66 9.01
CA ARG A 70 13.78 17.00 8.41
C ARG A 70 12.64 16.59 9.36
N LYS A 71 11.87 17.57 9.79
CA LYS A 71 10.65 17.36 10.58
C LYS A 71 9.41 17.53 9.73
N THR A 72 8.55 16.54 9.76
CA THR A 72 7.34 16.45 8.94
C THR A 72 6.16 16.07 9.80
N HIS A 73 5.05 16.78 9.65
CA HIS A 73 3.77 16.46 10.27
C HIS A 73 2.83 15.94 9.20
N GLN A 74 2.34 14.72 9.38
CA GLN A 74 1.42 14.05 8.49
C GLN A 74 0.05 13.92 9.15
N THR A 75 -0.98 14.37 8.44
CA THR A 75 -2.37 14.20 8.86
C THR A 75 -3.19 13.61 7.73
N GLY A 76 -4.28 12.91 8.02
CA GLY A 76 -5.12 12.37 6.97
C GLY A 76 -5.90 11.13 7.35
N TRP A 77 -6.23 10.33 6.35
CA TRP A 77 -6.87 9.03 6.50
C TRP A 77 -6.50 8.11 5.34
N ARG A 78 -6.62 6.82 5.56
CA ARG A 78 -6.51 5.80 4.51
C ARG A 78 -7.54 4.70 4.73
N PHE A 79 -8.09 4.21 3.65
CA PHE A 79 -9.06 3.14 3.66
C PHE A 79 -8.65 2.07 2.67
N LYS A 80 -8.97 0.83 3.00
CA LYS A 80 -8.69 -0.34 2.17
C LYS A 80 -9.92 -1.23 2.16
N ALA A 81 -10.46 -1.54 1.00
CA ALA A 81 -11.51 -2.53 0.84
C ALA A 81 -11.10 -3.60 -0.15
N LEU A 82 -11.42 -4.84 0.17
CA LEU A 82 -11.34 -6.01 -0.71
C LEU A 82 -12.77 -6.47 -1.02
N VAL A 83 -13.07 -6.62 -2.30
CA VAL A 83 -14.32 -7.20 -2.79
C VAL A 83 -13.96 -8.35 -3.71
N VAL A 84 -14.45 -9.55 -3.41
CA VAL A 84 -14.20 -10.77 -4.17
C VAL A 84 -15.48 -11.17 -4.86
N LEU A 85 -15.39 -11.42 -6.17
CA LEU A 85 -16.48 -11.84 -7.01
C LEU A 85 -16.21 -13.23 -7.57
N VAL A 86 -17.25 -14.04 -7.60
CA VAL A 86 -17.28 -15.34 -8.26
C VAL A 86 -18.47 -15.34 -9.20
N ASN A 87 -18.25 -15.64 -10.48
CA ASN A 87 -19.32 -15.64 -11.48
C ASN A 87 -20.15 -14.35 -11.48
N HIS A 88 -19.48 -13.20 -11.37
CA HIS A 88 -20.11 -11.86 -11.30
C HIS A 88 -20.95 -11.57 -10.05
N HIS A 89 -20.94 -12.45 -9.04
CA HIS A 89 -21.62 -12.26 -7.75
C HIS A 89 -20.60 -11.96 -6.66
N VAL A 90 -20.92 -11.04 -5.74
CA VAL A 90 -20.05 -10.74 -4.60
C VAL A 90 -20.08 -11.92 -3.63
N ALA A 91 -18.96 -12.62 -3.52
CA ALA A 91 -18.79 -13.79 -2.65
C ALA A 91 -18.20 -13.41 -1.29
N TYR A 92 -17.33 -12.39 -1.25
CA TYR A 92 -16.68 -11.95 -0.01
C TYR A 92 -16.38 -10.45 -0.04
N LYS A 93 -16.41 -9.81 1.13
CA LYS A 93 -16.04 -8.40 1.31
C LYS A 93 -15.29 -8.22 2.63
N LEU A 94 -14.25 -7.39 2.60
CA LEU A 94 -13.48 -7.02 3.77
C LEU A 94 -13.09 -5.55 3.67
N SER A 95 -13.06 -4.84 4.80
CA SER A 95 -12.60 -3.45 4.85
C SER A 95 -11.72 -3.20 6.06
N SER A 96 -10.69 -2.38 5.89
CA SER A 96 -9.75 -1.94 6.92
C SER A 96 -9.25 -0.54 6.61
N GLY A 97 -8.41 0.04 7.48
CA GLY A 97 -7.82 1.35 7.26
C GLY A 97 -7.48 2.09 8.55
N GLU A 98 -7.06 3.33 8.39
CA GLU A 98 -6.74 4.28 9.46
C GLU A 98 -7.66 5.50 9.26
N PRO A 99 -8.71 5.65 10.10
CA PRO A 99 -9.68 6.73 9.93
C PRO A 99 -9.08 8.11 10.28
N GLN A 100 -8.03 8.14 11.09
CA GLN A 100 -7.29 9.34 11.44
C GLN A 100 -5.80 9.03 11.54
N ILE A 101 -5.01 9.69 10.69
CA ILE A 101 -3.56 9.76 10.74
C ILE A 101 -3.20 11.10 11.37
N ASP A 102 -2.35 11.07 12.39
CA ASP A 102 -1.69 12.23 12.98
C ASP A 102 -0.30 11.78 13.45
N GLN A 103 0.72 12.04 12.65
CA GLN A 103 2.08 11.52 12.85
C GLN A 103 3.11 12.63 12.71
N LEU A 104 4.01 12.71 13.68
CA LEU A 104 5.19 13.56 13.63
C LEU A 104 6.40 12.70 13.29
N GLN A 105 6.95 12.89 12.10
CA GLN A 105 8.16 12.21 11.63
C GLN A 105 9.36 13.15 11.76
N ASP A 106 10.39 12.70 12.47
CA ASP A 106 11.66 13.42 12.59
C ASP A 106 12.77 12.55 11.98
N GLN A 107 13.25 12.94 10.80
CA GLN A 107 14.28 12.23 10.07
C GLN A 107 15.61 12.95 10.26
N ILE A 108 16.61 12.25 10.77
CA ILE A 108 17.98 12.77 10.93
C ILE A 108 18.85 12.16 9.83
N ASN A 109 19.47 13.00 8.99
CA ASN A 109 20.42 12.62 7.95
C ASN A 109 21.83 13.06 8.36
N PRO A 110 22.54 12.26 9.18
CA PRO A 110 23.79 12.70 9.82
C PRO A 110 24.93 13.04 8.85
N LEU A 111 24.87 12.58 7.60
CA LEU A 111 25.93 12.81 6.59
C LEU A 111 25.58 13.90 5.55
N GLY A 112 24.42 14.56 5.66
CA GLY A 112 24.02 15.64 4.75
C GLY A 112 23.88 15.20 3.28
N PRO A 113 24.03 16.12 2.30
CA PRO A 113 23.76 15.84 0.88
C PRO A 113 24.73 14.86 0.19
N PHE A 114 25.75 14.36 0.90
CA PHE A 114 26.78 13.46 0.34
C PHE A 114 26.49 11.97 0.58
N GLN A 115 25.36 11.62 1.19
CA GLN A 115 24.85 10.24 1.22
C GLN A 115 24.30 9.84 -0.15
N PHE A 116 25.19 9.43 -1.05
CA PHE A 116 24.78 8.67 -2.22
C PHE A 116 24.22 7.32 -1.76
N PRO A 117 23.06 6.87 -2.27
CA PRO A 117 22.63 5.50 -2.03
C PRO A 117 23.71 4.57 -2.59
N VAL A 118 24.30 3.73 -1.73
CA VAL A 118 25.38 2.79 -2.08
C VAL A 118 25.00 1.88 -3.28
N ASN A 119 23.70 1.73 -3.56
CA ASN A 119 23.18 1.01 -4.72
C ASN A 119 23.40 1.71 -6.09
N GLU A 120 23.64 3.01 -6.15
CA GLU A 120 23.95 3.73 -7.41
C GLU A 120 25.45 3.66 -7.76
N LEU A 121 26.35 3.57 -6.77
CA LEU A 121 27.79 3.42 -7.00
C LEU A 121 28.15 2.08 -7.66
N ASN A 122 27.46 1.00 -7.32
CA ASN A 122 27.65 -0.30 -8.00
C ASN A 122 27.23 -0.26 -9.48
N ARG A 123 26.34 0.65 -9.88
CA ARG A 123 25.92 0.78 -11.28
C ARG A 123 26.91 1.58 -12.12
N LEU A 124 27.69 2.47 -11.49
CA LEU A 124 28.70 3.30 -12.15
C LEU A 124 30.09 2.64 -12.21
N LEU A 125 30.35 1.65 -11.35
CA LEU A 125 31.63 0.91 -11.31
C LEU A 125 31.61 -0.41 -12.11
N HIS A 126 30.52 -0.69 -12.83
CA HIS A 126 30.45 -1.76 -13.82
C HIS A 126 30.34 -1.16 -15.23
N PHE A 127 31.46 -0.59 -15.70
CA PHE A 127 31.84 -0.64 -17.12
C PHE A 127 32.87 -1.77 -17.28
#